data_AF-A0A814CI71-F1
#
_entry.id   AF-A0A814CI71-F1
#
_cell.length_a   1.000
_cell.length_b   1.000
_cell.length_c   1.000
_cell.angle_alpha   90.00
_cell.angle_beta   90.00
_cell.angle_gamma   90.00
#
_symmetry.space_group_name_H-M   'P 1'
#
loop_
_entity.id
_entity.type
_entity.pdbx_description
1 polymer ?
#
loop_
_entity_poly.entity_id
_entity_poly.type
_entity_poly.pdbx_seq_one_letter_code
_entity_poly.pdbx_strand_id
1 'polypeptide(L)'
;IWVALGWILCFVLIITAIFGGYTNHSKDGRRMYTFEYALYFAMTKLTWPLAVSWIIFACHYGYGGIINSILSSKVYIPLNRLSYCAYLIHPVIMITFYYSQEQLPHATHSTLAYMAIGHIVVSLTLSFFYTLIFERPFNALERLVYNPPRSS
;
A
#
# COMPACT_ATOMS: atom_id res chain seq x y z
N ILE A 1 24.57 1.19 -17.88
CA ILE A 1 23.60 0.84 -18.94
C ILE A 1 22.45 -0.03 -18.40
N TRP A 2 22.72 -1.21 -17.85
CA TRP A 2 21.71 -2.16 -17.34
C TRP A 2 20.80 -1.57 -16.25
N VAL A 3 21.38 -0.79 -15.33
CA VAL A 3 20.63 -0.13 -14.26
C VAL A 3 19.61 0.88 -14.82
N ALA A 4 20.00 1.66 -15.82
CA ALA A 4 19.12 2.63 -16.46
C ALA A 4 17.98 1.92 -17.23
N LEU A 5 18.28 0.82 -17.91
CA LEU A 5 17.26 -0.02 -18.56
C LEU A 5 16.26 -0.58 -17.55
N GLY A 6 16.72 -1.04 -16.39
CA GLY A 6 15.83 -1.54 -15.35
C GLY A 6 14.92 -0.45 -14.74
N TRP A 7 15.43 0.77 -14.56
CA TRP A 7 14.59 1.91 -14.16
C TRP A 7 13.54 2.26 -15.21
N ILE A 8 13.94 2.36 -16.48
CA ILE A 8 13.01 2.64 -17.59
C ILE A 8 11.94 1.55 -17.66
N LEU A 9 12.34 0.27 -17.60
CA LEU A 9 11.42 -0.86 -17.60
C LEU A 9 10.43 -0.77 -16.42
N CYS A 10 10.91 -0.44 -15.22
CA CYS A 10 10.07 -0.27 -14.05
C CYS A 10 9.00 0.82 -14.23
N PHE A 11 9.40 2.00 -14.74
CA PHE A 11 8.44 3.08 -15.03
C PHE A 11 7.45 2.69 -16.12
N VAL A 12 7.90 2.03 -17.20
CA VAL A 12 7.02 1.56 -18.27
C VAL A 12 6.00 0.54 -17.75
N LEU A 13 6.43 -0.40 -16.92
CA LEU A 13 5.55 -1.39 -16.31
C LEU A 13 4.51 -0.72 -15.39
N ILE A 14 4.92 0.22 -14.53
CA ILE A 14 3.98 0.95 -13.65
C ILE A 14 2.97 1.78 -14.47
N ILE A 15 3.43 2.51 -15.49
CA ILE A 15 2.57 3.34 -16.34
C ILE A 15 1.56 2.45 -17.09
N THR A 16 2.00 1.36 -17.69
CA THR A 16 1.10 0.42 -18.39
C THR A 16 0.09 -0.22 -17.44
N ALA A 17 0.47 -0.52 -16.20
CA ALA A 17 -0.42 -1.05 -15.17
C ALA A 17 -1.47 -0.03 -14.65
N ILE A 18 -1.19 1.28 -14.74
CA ILE A 18 -2.15 2.33 -14.34
C ILE A 18 -3.09 2.67 -15.50
N PHE A 19 -2.53 2.88 -16.69
CA PHE A 19 -3.28 3.38 -17.85
C PHE A 19 -3.90 2.28 -18.71
N GLY A 20 -3.45 1.03 -18.61
CA GLY A 20 -3.97 -0.07 -19.45
C GLY A 20 -5.45 -0.38 -19.22
N GLY A 21 -5.99 -0.07 -18.05
CA GLY A 21 -7.42 -0.21 -17.74
C GLY A 21 -8.28 0.98 -18.18
N TYR A 22 -7.68 2.12 -18.51
CA TYR A 22 -8.40 3.38 -18.80
C TYR A 22 -9.27 3.27 -20.06
N THR A 23 -8.82 2.51 -21.06
CA THR A 23 -9.56 2.28 -22.30
C THR A 23 -10.84 1.48 -22.10
N ASN A 24 -10.93 0.63 -21.08
CA ASN A 24 -12.11 -0.18 -20.79
C ASN A 24 -13.26 0.61 -20.16
N HIS A 25 -12.92 1.71 -19.47
CA HIS A 25 -13.88 2.50 -18.70
C HIS A 25 -14.38 3.74 -19.46
N SER A 26 -13.79 4.00 -20.62
CA SER A 26 -14.20 5.09 -21.52
C SER A 26 -15.50 4.71 -22.24
N LYS A 27 -16.46 5.64 -22.31
CA LYS A 27 -17.79 5.39 -22.93
C LYS A 27 -17.72 5.02 -24.41
N ASP A 28 -16.65 5.42 -25.11
CA ASP A 28 -16.33 5.09 -26.50
C ASP A 28 -15.25 3.99 -26.65
N GLY A 29 -14.85 3.36 -25.54
CA GLY A 29 -13.79 2.37 -25.49
C GLY A 29 -14.22 1.00 -26.01
N ARG A 30 -13.33 0.34 -26.77
CA ARG A 30 -13.52 -1.07 -27.16
C ARG A 30 -13.59 -1.92 -25.89
N ARG A 31 -14.67 -2.68 -25.68
CA ARG A 31 -14.75 -3.67 -24.60
C ARG A 31 -13.64 -4.71 -24.81
N MET A 32 -12.67 -4.79 -23.89
CA MET A 32 -11.64 -5.83 -23.90
C MET A 32 -12.29 -7.22 -23.90
N TYR A 33 -11.68 -8.15 -24.65
CA TYR A 33 -12.06 -9.55 -24.58
C TYR A 33 -11.71 -10.11 -23.19
N THR A 34 -12.46 -11.12 -22.72
CA THR A 34 -12.24 -11.77 -21.42
C THR A 34 -10.80 -12.19 -21.19
N PHE A 35 -10.14 -12.68 -22.25
CA PHE A 35 -8.73 -13.06 -22.23
C PHE A 35 -7.78 -11.86 -21.99
N GLU A 36 -8.01 -10.74 -22.70
CA GLU A 36 -7.21 -9.52 -22.54
C GLU A 36 -7.34 -8.94 -21.13
N TYR A 37 -8.57 -8.93 -20.59
CA TYR A 37 -8.84 -8.47 -19.23
C TYR A 37 -8.17 -9.35 -18.18
N ALA A 38 -8.26 -10.68 -18.32
CA ALA A 38 -7.63 -11.63 -17.40
C ALA A 38 -6.10 -11.49 -17.42
N LEU A 39 -5.50 -11.38 -18.62
CA LEU A 39 -4.06 -11.12 -18.77
C LEU A 39 -3.66 -9.80 -18.14
N TYR A 40 -4.37 -8.71 -18.42
CA TYR A 40 -4.09 -7.40 -17.84
C TYR A 40 -4.15 -7.43 -16.32
N PHE A 41 -5.17 -8.07 -15.74
CA PHE A 41 -5.33 -8.19 -14.30
C PHE A 41 -4.20 -8.99 -13.65
N ALA A 42 -3.83 -10.13 -14.25
CA ALA A 42 -2.72 -10.95 -13.77
C ALA A 42 -1.37 -10.22 -13.88
N MET A 43 -1.09 -9.60 -15.03
CA MET A 43 0.15 -8.85 -15.26
C MET A 43 0.26 -7.65 -14.33
N THR A 44 -0.81 -6.89 -14.15
CA THR A 44 -0.83 -5.74 -13.23
C THR A 44 -0.48 -6.16 -11.80
N LYS A 45 -1.01 -7.30 -11.34
CA LYS A 45 -0.68 -7.82 -10.00
C LYS A 45 0.77 -8.28 -9.87
N LEU A 46 1.40 -8.75 -10.95
CA LEU A 46 2.82 -9.14 -10.95
C LEU A 46 3.76 -7.93 -11.13
N THR A 47 3.32 -6.91 -11.85
CA THR A 47 4.08 -5.70 -12.09
C THR A 47 4.43 -4.96 -10.81
N TRP A 48 3.48 -4.82 -9.88
CA TRP A 48 3.72 -4.14 -8.60
C TRP A 48 4.88 -4.75 -7.78
N PRO A 49 4.89 -6.06 -7.45
CA PRO A 49 6.00 -6.65 -6.72
C PRO A 49 7.30 -6.69 -7.52
N LEU A 50 7.26 -6.83 -8.85
CA LEU A 50 8.46 -6.76 -9.70
C LEU A 50 9.08 -5.36 -9.71
N ALA A 51 8.25 -4.32 -9.76
CA ALA A 51 8.70 -2.94 -9.67
C ALA A 51 9.34 -2.65 -8.31
N VAL A 52 8.68 -3.07 -7.22
CA VAL A 52 9.21 -2.90 -5.86
C VAL A 52 10.49 -3.70 -5.63
N SER A 53 10.58 -4.94 -6.14
CA SER A 53 11.79 -5.76 -5.99
C SER A 53 12.99 -5.14 -6.72
N TRP A 54 12.78 -4.56 -7.91
CA TRP A 54 13.81 -3.80 -8.61
C TRP A 54 14.28 -2.59 -7.80
N ILE A 55 13.36 -1.83 -7.18
CA ILE A 55 13.72 -0.68 -6.34
C ILE A 55 14.57 -1.14 -5.14
N ILE A 56 14.17 -2.21 -4.46
CA ILE A 56 14.92 -2.77 -3.32
C ILE A 56 16.32 -3.21 -3.77
N PHE A 57 16.41 -3.93 -4.90
CA PHE A 57 17.68 -4.35 -5.48
C PHE A 57 18.56 -3.14 -5.81
N ALA A 58 18.02 -2.13 -6.49
CA ALA A 58 18.75 -0.92 -6.84
C ALA A 58 19.25 -0.18 -5.58
N CYS A 59 18.45 -0.09 -4.52
CA CYS A 59 18.87 0.49 -3.24
C CYS A 59 19.98 -0.33 -2.58
N HIS A 60 19.88 -1.67 -2.56
CA HIS A 60 20.86 -2.55 -1.94
C HIS A 60 22.25 -2.44 -2.58
N TYR A 61 22.33 -2.32 -3.91
CA TYR A 61 23.59 -2.20 -4.64
C TYR A 61 24.09 -0.75 -4.80
N GLY A 62 23.48 0.22 -4.11
CA GLY A 62 23.90 1.63 -4.14
C GLY A 62 23.48 2.42 -5.38
N TYR A 63 22.67 1.83 -6.27
CA TYR A 63 22.11 2.48 -7.45
C TYR A 63 20.79 3.23 -7.19
N GLY A 64 20.32 3.27 -5.94
CA GLY A 64 19.05 3.89 -5.56
C GLY A 64 19.09 5.41 -5.40
N GLY A 65 20.28 6.03 -5.30
CA GLY A 65 20.45 7.49 -5.23
C GLY A 65 19.46 8.20 -4.30
N ILE A 66 18.63 9.07 -4.87
CA ILE A 66 17.59 9.85 -4.15
C ILE A 66 16.56 8.92 -3.49
N ILE A 67 16.13 7.86 -4.18
CA ILE A 67 15.10 6.92 -3.70
C ILE A 67 15.60 6.20 -2.45
N ASN A 68 16.89 5.82 -2.42
CA ASN A 68 17.50 5.25 -1.23
C ASN A 68 17.51 6.25 -0.06
N SER A 69 17.87 7.52 -0.32
CA SER A 69 17.87 8.56 0.73
C SER A 69 16.48 8.84 1.30
N ILE A 70 15.45 8.79 0.44
CA ILE A 70 14.06 8.91 0.88
C ILE A 70 13.72 7.71 1.75
N LEU A 71 13.86 6.47 1.24
CA LEU A 71 13.50 5.26 1.97
C LEU A 71 14.28 5.08 3.28
N SER A 72 15.53 5.53 3.35
CA SER A 72 16.35 5.44 4.57
C SER A 72 16.04 6.52 5.61
N SER A 73 15.13 7.46 5.32
CA SER A 73 14.82 8.53 6.26
C SER A 73 14.13 7.99 7.53
N LYS A 74 14.54 8.50 8.69
CA LYS A 74 13.99 8.14 10.01
C LYS A 74 12.49 8.42 10.12
N VAL A 75 11.95 9.28 9.26
CA VAL A 75 10.51 9.59 9.18
C VAL A 75 9.68 8.35 8.79
N TYR A 76 10.26 7.42 8.01
CA TYR A 76 9.56 6.21 7.59
C TYR A 76 9.45 5.16 8.71
N ILE A 77 10.26 5.26 9.76
CA ILE A 77 10.22 4.30 10.88
C ILE A 77 8.86 4.35 11.61
N PRO A 78 8.37 5.49 12.12
CA PRO A 78 7.05 5.57 12.71
C PRO A 78 5.92 5.41 11.68
N LEU A 79 6.12 5.86 10.44
CA LEU A 79 5.11 5.76 9.37
C LEU A 79 4.85 4.30 8.97
N ASN A 80 5.88 3.47 8.88
CA ASN A 80 5.76 2.05 8.56
C ASN A 80 4.97 1.30 9.64
N ARG A 81 5.21 1.63 10.92
CA ARG A 81 4.46 1.06 12.05
C ARG A 81 2.99 1.43 12.00
N LEU A 82 2.69 2.72 11.79
CA LEU A 82 1.30 3.17 11.63
C LEU A 82 0.62 2.51 10.43
N SER A 83 1.33 2.39 9.30
CA SER A 83 0.79 1.76 8.09
C SER A 83 0.51 0.27 8.31
N TYR A 84 1.34 -0.42 9.09
CA TYR A 84 1.12 -1.82 9.46
C TYR A 84 -0.13 -1.98 10.33
N CYS A 85 -0.29 -1.16 11.37
CA CYS A 85 -1.49 -1.18 12.19
C CYS A 85 -2.75 -0.83 11.37
N ALA A 86 -2.65 0.14 10.46
CA ALA A 86 -3.75 0.52 9.58
C ALA A 86 -4.13 -0.63 8.64
N TYR A 87 -3.15 -1.34 8.09
CA TYR A 87 -3.37 -2.51 7.24
C TYR A 87 -4.14 -3.62 7.96
N LEU A 88 -3.88 -3.85 9.25
CA LEU A 88 -4.61 -4.85 10.04
C LEU A 88 -6.05 -4.42 10.37
N ILE A 89 -6.26 -3.14 10.69
CA ILE A 89 -7.58 -2.64 11.13
C ILE A 89 -8.49 -2.35 9.94
N HIS A 90 -7.94 -1.92 8.81
CA HIS A 90 -8.68 -1.58 7.60
C HIS A 90 -9.67 -2.68 7.13
N PRO A 91 -9.27 -3.95 6.95
CA PRO A 91 -10.21 -5.00 6.55
C PRO A 91 -11.28 -5.26 7.60
N VAL A 92 -10.97 -5.14 8.90
CA VAL A 92 -11.98 -5.27 9.97
C VAL A 92 -13.04 -4.18 9.83
N ILE A 93 -12.64 -2.92 9.63
CA ILE A 93 -13.58 -1.81 9.41
C ILE A 93 -14.43 -2.06 8.16
N MET A 94 -13.81 -2.48 7.05
CA MET A 94 -14.55 -2.76 5.82
C MET A 94 -15.58 -3.86 6.07
N ILE A 95 -15.17 -4.99 6.65
CA ILE A 95 -16.06 -6.12 6.94
C ILE A 95 -17.22 -5.68 7.84
N THR A 96 -16.95 -5.02 8.96
CA THR A 96 -18.00 -4.53 9.87
C THR A 96 -18.95 -3.55 9.18
N PHE A 97 -18.42 -2.65 8.34
CA PHE A 97 -19.24 -1.72 7.57
C PHE A 97 -20.16 -2.46 6.59
N TYR A 98 -19.63 -3.40 5.80
CA TYR A 98 -20.43 -4.15 4.83
C TYR A 98 -21.46 -5.08 5.50
N TYR A 99 -21.14 -5.70 6.64
CA TYR A 99 -22.11 -6.50 7.40
C TYR A 99 -23.24 -5.66 8.00
N SER A 100 -22.97 -4.39 8.32
CA SER A 100 -23.98 -3.47 8.84
C SER A 100 -24.90 -2.91 7.76
N GLN A 101 -24.56 -3.07 6.47
CA GLN A 101 -25.36 -2.58 5.36
C GLN A 101 -26.38 -3.65 4.95
N GLU A 102 -27.67 -3.30 4.97
CA GLU A 102 -28.74 -4.17 4.49
C GLU A 102 -28.80 -4.22 2.94
N GLN A 103 -28.25 -3.20 2.26
CA GLN A 103 -28.19 -3.12 0.81
C GLN A 103 -26.81 -2.62 0.33
N LEU A 104 -26.35 -3.18 -0.80
CA LEU A 104 -25.12 -2.74 -1.44
C LEU A 104 -25.29 -1.32 -2.01
N PRO A 105 -24.39 -0.38 -1.69
CA PRO A 105 -24.49 0.98 -2.21
C PRO A 105 -24.38 1.00 -3.73
N HIS A 106 -25.14 1.90 -4.37
CA HIS A 106 -25.05 2.09 -5.81
C HIS A 106 -23.62 2.50 -6.20
N ALA A 107 -23.02 1.70 -7.10
CA ALA A 107 -21.64 1.82 -7.55
C ALA A 107 -21.43 3.01 -8.51
N THR A 108 -21.72 4.22 -8.05
CA THR A 108 -21.42 5.47 -8.75
C THR A 108 -20.01 5.93 -8.36
N HIS A 109 -19.27 6.52 -9.30
CA HIS A 109 -17.90 7.01 -9.07
C HIS A 109 -17.78 7.94 -7.86
N SER A 110 -18.73 8.85 -7.67
CA SER A 110 -18.78 9.78 -6.53
C SER A 110 -18.96 9.04 -5.19
N THR A 111 -19.89 8.08 -5.15
CA THR A 111 -20.18 7.26 -3.96
C THR A 111 -18.97 6.42 -3.57
N LEU A 112 -18.33 5.77 -4.55
CA LEU A 112 -17.13 4.95 -4.31
C LEU A 112 -15.95 5.80 -3.83
N ALA A 113 -15.76 6.99 -4.40
CA ALA A 113 -14.71 7.92 -3.95
C ALA A 113 -14.94 8.37 -2.50
N TYR A 114 -16.17 8.74 -2.15
CA TYR A 114 -16.54 9.13 -0.79
C TYR A 114 -16.31 7.99 0.21
N MET A 115 -16.75 6.77 -0.14
CA MET A 115 -16.56 5.59 0.71
C MET A 115 -15.07 5.24 0.89
N ALA A 116 -14.29 5.29 -0.20
CA ALA A 116 -12.85 5.03 -0.13
C ALA A 116 -12.14 6.00 0.81
N ILE A 117 -12.40 7.31 0.67
CA ILE A 117 -11.84 8.33 1.55
C ILE A 117 -12.29 8.10 3.00
N GLY A 118 -13.58 7.80 3.21
CA GLY A 118 -14.12 7.49 4.53
C GLY A 118 -13.41 6.31 5.20
N HIS A 119 -13.28 5.18 4.49
CA HIS A 119 -12.57 4.01 5.01
C HIS A 119 -11.09 4.30 5.31
N ILE A 120 -10.40 5.05 4.45
CA ILE A 120 -9.00 5.44 4.67
C ILE A 120 -8.88 6.30 5.94
N VAL A 121 -9.69 7.37 6.07
CA VAL A 121 -9.63 8.28 7.21
C VAL A 121 -9.96 7.56 8.52
N VAL A 122 -11.02 6.75 8.54
CA VAL A 122 -11.42 5.99 9.73
C VAL A 122 -10.34 4.98 10.11
N SER A 123 -9.80 4.24 9.14
CA SER A 123 -8.74 3.25 9.39
C SER A 123 -7.44 3.88 9.91
N LEU A 124 -7.02 5.02 9.35
CA LEU A 124 -5.84 5.75 9.83
C LEU A 124 -6.06 6.29 11.24
N THR A 125 -7.25 6.81 11.53
CA THR A 125 -7.58 7.36 12.86
C THR A 125 -7.58 6.26 13.92
N LEU A 126 -8.27 5.14 13.68
CA LEU A 126 -8.29 4.01 14.61
C LEU A 126 -6.89 3.40 14.78
N SER A 127 -6.14 3.25 13.68
CA SER A 127 -4.77 2.77 13.75
C SER A 127 -3.88 3.65 14.60
N PHE A 128 -4.05 4.96 14.52
CA PHE A 128 -3.28 5.89 15.34
C PHE A 128 -3.55 5.66 16.82
N PHE A 129 -4.83 5.56 17.23
CA PHE A 129 -5.19 5.23 18.60
C PHE A 129 -4.68 3.85 19.04
N TYR A 130 -4.77 2.85 18.17
CA TYR A 130 -4.28 1.50 18.44
C TYR A 130 -2.77 1.49 18.70
N THR A 131 -1.98 2.15 17.85
CA THR A 131 -0.54 2.31 18.04
C THR A 131 -0.20 3.03 19.34
N LEU A 132 -0.98 4.05 19.73
CA LEU A 132 -0.76 4.77 20.99
C LEU A 132 -1.07 3.91 22.23
N ILE A 133 -2.17 3.17 22.21
CA ILE A 133 -2.66 2.40 23.37
C ILE A 133 -1.90 1.09 23.54
N PHE A 134 -1.61 0.37 22.46
CA PHE A 134 -1.02 -0.97 22.52
C PHE A 134 0.46 -0.95 22.17
N GLU A 135 0.84 -0.38 21.03
CA GLU A 135 2.22 -0.51 20.56
C GLU A 135 3.23 0.20 21.48
N ARG A 136 2.89 1.38 22.02
CA ARG A 136 3.78 2.12 22.93
C ARG A 136 4.07 1.39 24.25
N PRO A 137 3.09 0.91 25.03
CA PRO A 137 3.39 0.18 26.26
C PRO A 137 4.07 -1.16 26.00
N PHE A 138 3.70 -1.88 24.93
CA PHE A 138 4.38 -3.13 24.58
C PHE A 138 5.85 -2.92 24.22
N ASN A 139 6.18 -1.89 23.43
CA ASN A 139 7.58 -1.53 23.15
C ASN A 139 8.34 -1.14 24.43
N ALA A 140 7.68 -0.50 25.41
CA ALA A 140 8.29 -0.17 26.69
C ALA A 140 8.54 -1.41 27.55
N LEU A 141 7.61 -2.36 27.57
CA LEU A 141 7.73 -3.63 28.26
C LEU A 141 8.86 -4.49 27.66
N GLU A 142 8.94 -4.58 26.33
CA GLU A 142 10.00 -5.30 25.63
C GLU A 142 11.39 -4.75 25.99
N ARG A 143 11.53 -3.41 26.04
CA ARG A 143 12.78 -2.77 26.47
C ARG A 143 13.14 -3.09 27.91
N LEU A 144 12.16 -3.18 28.81
CA LEU A 144 12.37 -3.51 30.21
C LEU A 144 12.80 -4.97 30.40
N VAL A 145 12.23 -5.89 29.61
CA VAL A 145 12.57 -7.32 29.65
C VAL A 145 13.95 -7.59 29.05
N TYR A 146 14.26 -6.98 27.90
CA TYR A 146 15.52 -7.24 27.19
C TYR A 146 16.71 -6.47 27.78
N ASN A 147 16.46 -5.29 28.37
CA ASN A 147 17.50 -4.45 28.95
C ASN A 147 17.11 -4.09 30.40
N PRO A 148 17.09 -5.08 31.32
CA PRO A 148 16.72 -4.82 32.70
C PRO A 148 17.68 -3.75 33.26
N PRO A 149 17.16 -2.74 33.98
CA PRO A 149 18.03 -1.78 34.64
C PRO A 149 18.99 -2.55 35.55
N ARG A 150 20.30 -2.44 35.30
CA ARG A 150 21.31 -2.98 36.21
C ARG A 150 21.05 -2.35 37.57
N SER A 151 20.55 -3.14 38.52
CA SER A 151 20.48 -2.72 39.92
C SER A 151 21.91 -2.59 40.43
N SER A 152 22.40 -1.37 40.51
CA SER A 152 23.56 -0.99 41.34
C SER A 152 23.10 -0.81 42.78
#